data_AF-A0AAW3WU19-F1
#
_entry.id   AF-A0AAW3WU19-F1
#
_cell.length_a   1.000
_cell.length_b   1.000
_cell.length_c   1.000
_cell.angle_alpha   90.00
_cell.angle_beta   90.00
_cell.angle_gamma   90.00
#
_symmetry.space_group_name_H-M   'P 1'
#
loop_
_entity.id
_entity.type
_entity.pdbx_description
1 polymer ?
#
loop_
_entity_poly.entity_id
_entity_poly.type
_entity_poly.pdbx_seq_one_letter_code
_entity_poly.pdbx_strand_id
1 'polypeptide(L)'
;MAELMNWSNAPIVVADENGDRHTIPAQGAAKVAGDFSSHPYVVSGELSVDGELVAKTQEGGQTDMQKLRTRYKAIFGKSAPPAAKAETLIKKIEEWQEQQDED
;
A
#
# COMPACT_ATOMS: atom_id res chain seq x y z
N MET A 1 -10.74 -14.25 -2.38
CA MET A 1 -10.78 -12.91 -2.99
C MET A 1 -9.90 -12.01 -2.17
N ALA A 2 -9.03 -11.26 -2.81
CA ALA A 2 -8.16 -10.28 -2.20
C ALA A 2 -8.67 -8.88 -2.52
N GLU A 3 -8.62 -7.97 -1.54
CA GLU A 3 -8.91 -6.55 -1.78
C GLU A 3 -7.63 -5.83 -2.20
N LEU A 4 -7.61 -5.28 -3.40
CA LEU A 4 -6.43 -4.63 -3.97
C LEU A 4 -6.60 -3.12 -3.93
N MET A 5 -5.74 -2.44 -3.18
CA MET A 5 -5.76 -0.97 -3.07
C MET A 5 -4.63 -0.38 -3.90
N ASN A 6 -4.97 0.43 -4.91
CA ASN A 6 -4.02 1.12 -5.76
C ASN A 6 -3.63 2.46 -5.14
N TRP A 7 -2.36 2.62 -4.77
CA TRP A 7 -1.82 3.87 -4.21
C TRP A 7 -1.21 4.79 -5.27
N SER A 8 -1.19 4.34 -6.54
CA SER A 8 -0.64 5.10 -7.64
C SER A 8 -1.65 6.11 -8.19
N ASN A 9 -1.13 7.17 -8.80
CA ASN A 9 -1.90 8.16 -9.56
C ASN A 9 -2.32 7.66 -10.96
N ALA A 10 -2.04 6.39 -11.27
CA ALA A 10 -2.36 5.75 -12.54
C ALA A 10 -3.18 4.47 -12.29
N PRO A 11 -4.09 4.09 -13.20
CA PRO A 11 -4.82 2.85 -13.10
C PRO A 11 -3.89 1.65 -13.24
N ILE A 12 -4.08 0.64 -12.38
CA ILE A 12 -3.31 -0.60 -12.38
C ILE A 12 -4.20 -1.71 -12.92
N VAL A 13 -3.71 -2.48 -13.89
CA VAL A 13 -4.40 -3.67 -14.39
C VAL A 13 -3.75 -4.91 -13.79
N VAL A 14 -4.56 -5.78 -13.20
CA VAL A 14 -4.16 -7.09 -12.67
C VAL A 14 -4.97 -8.19 -13.35
N ALA A 15 -4.43 -9.41 -13.39
CA ALA A 15 -5.18 -10.58 -13.82
C ALA A 15 -5.56 -11.43 -12.59
N ASP A 16 -6.79 -11.93 -12.56
CA ASP A 16 -7.26 -12.82 -11.50
C ASP A 16 -6.81 -14.28 -11.72
N GLU A 17 -7.19 -15.18 -10.81
CA GLU A 17 -6.87 -16.61 -10.89
C GLU A 17 -7.46 -17.34 -12.13
N ASN A 18 -8.50 -16.78 -12.76
CA ASN A 18 -9.10 -17.29 -14.00
C ASN A 18 -8.45 -16.67 -15.25
N GLY A 19 -7.58 -15.67 -15.06
CA GLY A 19 -6.95 -14.90 -16.13
C GLY A 19 -7.78 -13.70 -16.61
N ASP A 20 -8.89 -13.38 -15.95
CA ASP A 20 -9.69 -12.19 -16.25
C ASP A 20 -8.96 -10.93 -15.78
N ARG A 21 -9.02 -9.87 -16.59
CA ARG A 21 -8.33 -8.61 -16.30
C ARG A 21 -9.23 -7.67 -15.51
N HIS A 22 -8.72 -7.19 -14.38
CA HIS A 22 -9.36 -6.23 -13.51
C HIS A 22 -8.57 -4.93 -13.50
N THR A 23 -9.23 -3.82 -13.78
CA THR A 23 -8.64 -2.48 -13.74
C THR A 23 -8.98 -1.82 -12.42
N ILE A 24 -7.95 -1.49 -11.66
CA ILE A 24 -8.05 -0.81 -10.38
C ILE A 24 -7.79 0.68 -10.66
N PRO A 25 -8.77 1.57 -10.45
CA PRO A 25 -8.59 2.99 -10.70
C PRO A 25 -7.48 3.57 -9.81
N ALA A 26 -6.89 4.69 -10.25
CA ALA A 26 -5.90 5.43 -9.46
C ALA A 26 -6.49 5.81 -8.10
N GLN A 27 -5.72 5.61 -7.02
CA GLN A 27 -6.18 5.85 -5.64
C GLN A 27 -7.52 5.14 -5.30
N GLY A 28 -7.76 3.96 -5.85
CA GLY A 28 -9.00 3.20 -5.64
C GLY A 28 -8.75 1.75 -5.27
N ALA A 29 -9.83 1.05 -4.92
CA ALA A 29 -9.79 -0.35 -4.53
C ALA A 29 -10.58 -1.23 -5.49
N ALA A 30 -10.17 -2.50 -5.63
CA ALA A 30 -10.96 -3.52 -6.31
C ALA A 30 -10.81 -4.89 -5.64
N LYS A 31 -11.89 -5.67 -5.60
CA LYS A 31 -11.86 -7.05 -5.09
C LYS A 31 -11.59 -7.99 -6.26
N VAL A 32 -10.47 -8.70 -6.19
CA VAL A 32 -10.01 -9.59 -7.26
C VAL A 32 -9.71 -10.97 -6.69
N ALA A 33 -10.12 -12.02 -7.38
CA ALA A 33 -9.83 -13.40 -6.97
C ALA A 33 -8.38 -13.77 -7.31
N GLY A 34 -7.65 -14.38 -6.37
CA GLY A 34 -6.26 -14.80 -6.57
C GLY A 34 -5.28 -14.30 -5.51
N ASP A 35 -4.04 -14.77 -5.63
CA ASP A 35 -2.90 -14.38 -4.79
C ASP A 35 -2.04 -13.34 -5.51
N PHE A 36 -2.00 -12.13 -4.94
CA PHE A 36 -1.27 -10.99 -5.48
C PHE A 36 0.01 -10.68 -4.71
N SER A 37 0.38 -11.50 -3.71
CA SER A 37 1.53 -11.25 -2.82
C SER A 37 2.87 -11.16 -3.58
N SER A 38 2.94 -11.76 -4.77
CA SER A 38 4.12 -11.71 -5.66
C SER A 38 3.94 -10.77 -6.87
N HIS A 39 2.85 -10.00 -6.94
CA HIS A 39 2.56 -9.11 -8.06
C HIS A 39 3.57 -7.95 -8.10
N PRO A 40 4.09 -7.54 -9.29
CA PRO A 40 5.09 -6.47 -9.38
C PRO A 40 4.68 -5.18 -8.66
N TYR A 41 3.45 -4.70 -8.86
CA TYR A 41 2.94 -3.52 -8.16
C TYR A 41 2.78 -3.72 -6.64
N VAL A 42 2.56 -4.96 -6.18
CA VAL A 42 2.51 -5.27 -4.75
C VAL A 42 3.90 -5.20 -4.14
N VAL A 43 4.86 -5.83 -4.80
CA VAL A 43 6.27 -5.82 -4.39
C VAL A 43 6.85 -4.39 -4.41
N SER A 44 6.47 -3.56 -5.37
CA SER A 44 6.85 -2.15 -5.45
C SER A 44 6.18 -1.25 -4.39
N GLY A 45 5.14 -1.75 -3.70
CA GLY A 45 4.34 -0.96 -2.76
C GLY A 45 3.36 0.02 -3.43
N GLU A 46 3.08 -0.17 -4.72
CA GLU A 46 2.09 0.60 -5.49
C GLU A 46 0.68 0.01 -5.34
N LEU A 47 0.59 -1.27 -4.97
CA LEU A 47 -0.66 -2.01 -4.75
C LEU A 47 -0.61 -2.71 -3.39
N SER A 48 -1.62 -2.51 -2.54
CA SER A 48 -1.78 -3.31 -1.31
C SER A 48 -2.72 -4.48 -1.53
N VAL A 49 -2.57 -5.51 -0.71
CA VAL A 49 -3.46 -6.67 -0.67
C VAL A 49 -4.10 -6.72 0.71
N ASP A 50 -5.43 -6.75 0.78
CA ASP A 50 -6.24 -6.76 2.01
C ASP A 50 -5.97 -5.54 2.92
N GLY A 51 -5.70 -4.38 2.32
CA GLY A 51 -5.26 -3.18 3.05
C GLY A 51 -3.83 -3.26 3.60
N GLU A 52 -3.16 -4.41 3.49
CA GLU A 52 -1.79 -4.59 3.91
C GLU A 52 -0.83 -4.29 2.75
N LEU A 53 0.07 -3.33 2.98
CA LEU A 53 1.22 -3.09 2.08
C LEU A 53 2.16 -4.28 2.21
N VAL A 54 1.99 -5.27 1.35
CA VAL A 54 2.93 -6.38 1.13
C VAL A 54 4.16 -5.89 0.36
N ALA A 55 4.78 -4.81 0.85
CA ALA A 55 6.14 -4.50 0.46
C ALA A 55 6.99 -5.65 1.00
N LYS A 56 7.41 -6.55 0.09
CA LYS A 56 8.39 -7.57 0.43
C LYS A 56 9.54 -6.85 1.11
N THR A 57 9.71 -7.16 2.38
CA THR A 57 10.90 -6.89 3.17
C THR A 57 12.08 -7.24 2.28
N GLN A 58 12.73 -6.21 1.74
CA GLN A 58 14.07 -6.37 1.22
C GLN A 58 14.89 -6.70 2.47
N GLU A 59 15.17 -7.98 2.68
CA GLU A 59 16.10 -8.44 3.69
C GLU A 59 17.43 -7.70 3.44
N GLY A 60 17.65 -6.70 4.29
CA GLY A 60 18.64 -5.65 4.06
C GLY A 60 18.42 -4.48 5.02
N GLY A 61 18.22 -4.77 6.31
CA GLY A 61 18.45 -3.81 7.39
C GLY A 61 17.64 -2.50 7.35
N GLN A 62 16.39 -2.51 6.89
CA GLN A 62 15.53 -1.33 7.07
C GLN A 62 15.03 -1.26 8.52
N THR A 63 15.54 -0.28 9.26
CA THR A 63 15.04 0.10 10.59
C THR A 63 13.56 0.45 10.56
N ASP A 64 12.84 0.25 11.67
CA ASP A 64 11.39 0.53 11.78
C ASP A 64 11.00 1.93 11.28
N MET A 65 11.90 2.91 11.43
CA MET A 65 11.75 4.26 10.89
C MET A 65 11.68 4.31 9.36
N GLN A 66 12.46 3.50 8.64
CA GLN A 66 12.40 3.46 7.18
C GLN A 66 11.08 2.86 6.71
N LYS A 67 10.62 1.78 7.35
CA LYS A 67 9.29 1.20 7.08
C LYS A 67 8.18 2.25 7.30
N LEU A 68 8.28 3.00 8.40
CA LEU A 68 7.35 4.09 8.71
C LEU A 68 7.38 5.23 7.70
N ARG A 69 8.56 5.62 7.23
CA ARG A 69 8.67 6.64 6.17
C ARG A 69 8.12 6.15 4.83
N THR A 70 8.35 4.89 4.49
CA THR A 70 7.78 4.27 3.29
C THR A 70 6.26 4.24 3.38
N ARG A 71 5.70 3.79 4.51
CA ARG A 71 4.25 3.75 4.73
C ARG A 71 3.63 5.15 4.73
N TYR A 72 4.27 6.12 5.39
CA TYR A 72 3.86 7.52 5.36
C TYR A 72 3.89 8.08 3.93
N LYS A 73 4.93 7.77 3.15
CA LYS A 73 5.02 8.22 1.76
C LYS A 73 3.96 7.57 0.88
N ALA A 74 3.66 6.29 1.09
CA ALA A 74 2.62 5.58 0.35
C ALA A 74 1.24 6.18 0.61
N ILE A 75 0.92 6.48 1.88
CA ILE A 75 -0.38 7.03 2.28
C ILE A 75 -0.53 8.50 1.87
N PHE A 76 0.49 9.32 2.14
CA PHE A 76 0.40 10.77 1.96
C PHE A 76 0.98 11.28 0.63
N GLY A 77 1.51 10.38 -0.22
CA GLY A 77 2.19 10.71 -1.47
C GLY A 77 3.49 11.53 -1.32
N LYS A 78 3.91 11.83 -0.08
CA LYS A 78 5.03 12.71 0.23
C LYS A 78 5.93 12.10 1.29
N SER A 79 7.24 12.20 1.08
CA SER A 79 8.22 11.69 2.02
C SER A 79 8.05 12.35 3.38
N ALA A 80 8.02 11.53 4.42
CA ALA A 80 8.02 11.96 5.80
C ALA A 80 9.16 12.97 6.07
N PRO A 81 8.92 14.03 6.87
CA PRO A 81 9.97 14.99 7.20
C PRO A 81 11.18 14.27 7.83
N PRO A 82 12.42 14.62 7.44
CA PRO A 82 13.61 13.98 7.99
C PRO A 82 13.77 14.20 9.50
N ALA A 83 13.15 15.26 10.04
CA ALA A 83 13.10 15.59 11.46
C ALA A 83 11.90 14.97 12.21
N ALA A 84 10.94 14.36 11.51
CA ALA A 84 9.80 13.72 12.16
C ALA A 84 10.25 12.44 12.88
N LYS A 85 9.87 12.34 14.16
CA LYS A 85 10.09 11.15 14.98
C LYS A 85 9.13 10.04 14.57
N ALA A 86 9.49 8.79 14.88
CA ALA A 86 8.67 7.61 14.63
C ALA A 86 7.24 7.79 15.16
N GLU A 87 7.09 8.25 16.41
CA GLU A 87 5.78 8.49 17.05
C GLU A 87 4.87 9.44 16.25
N THR A 88 5.43 10.51 15.68
CA THR A 88 4.69 11.46 14.85
C THR A 88 4.23 10.84 13.54
N LEU A 89 5.05 9.96 12.96
CA LEU A 89 4.71 9.28 11.73
C LEU A 89 3.68 8.17 11.97
N ILE A 90 3.79 7.43 13.07
CA ILE A 90 2.84 6.40 13.51
C ILE A 90 1.47 7.05 13.72
N LYS A 91 1.40 8.07 14.59
CA LYS A 91 0.14 8.75 14.91
C LYS A 91 -0.57 9.26 13.66
N LYS A 92 0.18 9.79 12.69
CA LYS A 92 -0.39 10.35 11.47
C LYS A 92 -0.88 9.28 10.50
N ILE A 93 -0.22 8.12 10.49
CA ILE A 93 -0.69 6.94 9.76
C ILE A 93 -1.96 6.38 10.43
N GLU A 94 -1.97 6.26 11.75
CA GLU A 94 -3.14 5.82 12.53
C GLU A 94 -4.34 6.76 12.35
N GLU A 95 -4.15 8.08 12.46
CA GLU A 95 -5.21 9.07 12.19
C GLU A 95 -5.79 8.94 10.79
N TRP A 96 -4.96 8.61 9.80
CA TRP A 96 -5.43 8.36 8.43
C TRP A 96 -6.20 7.04 8.34
N GLN A 97 -5.77 5.99 9.04
CA GLN A 97 -6.48 4.71 9.09
C GLN A 97 -7.83 4.83 9.80
N GLU A 98 -7.93 5.51 10.95
CA GLU A 98 -9.20 5.71 11.66
C GLU A 98 -10.20 6.52 10.82
N GLN A 99 -9.73 7.49 10.02
CA GLN A 99 -10.57 8.22 9.07
C GLN A 99 -11.06 7.38 7.87
N GLN A 100 -10.52 6.18 7.65
CA GLN A 100 -11.02 5.25 6.62
C GLN A 100 -12.04 4.23 7.16
N ASP A 101 -12.11 4.04 8.49
CA ASP A 101 -13.03 3.10 9.15
C ASP A 101 -14.38 3.74 9.54
N GLU A 102 -14.52 5.07 9.46
CA GLU A 102 -15.75 5.82 9.84
C GLU A 102 -16.70 6.16 8.66
N ASP A 103 -16.48 5.65 7.44
CA ASP A 103 -17.38 5.85 6.27
C ASP A 103 -17.98 4.54 5.72
#